data_AF-A0A9D1X8D6-F1
#
_entry.id   AF-A0A9D1X8D6-F1
#
_cell.length_a   1.000
_cell.length_b   1.000
_cell.length_c   1.000
_cell.angle_alpha   90.00
_cell.angle_beta   90.00
_cell.angle_gamma   90.00
#
_symmetry.space_group_name_H-M   'P 1'
#
loop_
_entity.id
_entity.type
_entity.pdbx_description
1 polymer ?
#
loop_
_entity_poly.entity_id
_entity_poly.type
_entity_poly.pdbx_seq_one_letter_code
_entity_poly.pdbx_strand_id
1 'polypeptide(L)'
;MFSRKASDIALRADDPTNEAIAHLYLGRMYSEVGEWSCSDSSYRKAIDLAERMHYFDLRVGVQLLAHEYSAPDQLNAALRRIQGMSSVFDLYSAQKMDQEETFRSALIRKGLIIGLIGLMLITVICGLIYWYRREKEQLARVHQELSRLREREEELTLEHGHQKRLRQEVEQWREKYVEERKAKQKLMRAQAKARPEMAIDGFLTMEETIAQLRRKPRALNERERQAIPVYLDAVSHAFITRLREANPALTVGDRLLCGLLRLGFWEELAILLAVEPKTVSKQKQRLREHLSQKPANDTGLIDYIRKF
;
A
#
# COMPACT_ATOMS: atom_id res chain seq x y z
N MET A 1 -85.23 45.46 -37.13
CA MET A 1 -84.69 46.60 -36.34
C MET A 1 -83.29 46.33 -35.79
N PHE A 2 -82.98 45.12 -35.30
CA PHE A 2 -81.67 44.79 -34.72
C PHE A 2 -80.48 44.81 -35.70
N SER A 3 -80.63 44.32 -36.94
CA SER A 3 -79.51 44.21 -37.90
C SER A 3 -79.00 45.55 -38.44
N ARG A 4 -79.87 46.56 -38.60
CA ARG A 4 -79.42 47.93 -38.94
C ARG A 4 -78.65 48.57 -37.80
N LYS A 5 -79.09 48.34 -36.55
CA LYS A 5 -78.38 48.82 -35.36
C LYS A 5 -77.03 48.12 -35.17
N ALA A 6 -76.95 46.83 -35.51
CA ALA A 6 -75.70 46.07 -35.52
C ALA A 6 -74.72 46.57 -36.60
N SER A 7 -75.22 46.92 -37.80
CA SER A 7 -74.42 47.53 -38.87
C SER A 7 -73.87 48.90 -38.48
N ASP A 8 -74.69 49.76 -37.86
CA ASP A 8 -74.24 51.08 -37.37
C ASP A 8 -73.19 50.97 -36.26
N ILE A 9 -73.27 49.92 -35.42
CA ILE A 9 -72.27 49.67 -34.37
C ILE A 9 -70.98 49.12 -34.99
N ALA A 10 -71.05 48.21 -35.96
CA ALA A 10 -69.88 47.66 -36.65
C ALA A 10 -69.12 48.74 -37.45
N LEU A 11 -69.84 49.63 -38.14
CA LEU A 11 -69.26 50.79 -38.86
C LEU A 11 -68.56 51.79 -37.92
N ARG A 12 -69.02 51.92 -36.66
CA ARG A 12 -68.37 52.76 -35.65
C ARG A 12 -67.16 52.09 -34.98
N ALA A 13 -67.05 50.77 -35.08
CA ALA A 13 -66.01 49.97 -34.45
C ALA A 13 -64.80 49.68 -35.36
N ASP A 14 -64.85 50.09 -36.64
CA ASP A 14 -63.81 49.87 -37.67
C ASP A 14 -63.35 48.41 -37.77
N ASP A 15 -64.24 47.46 -37.48
CA ASP A 15 -63.96 46.03 -37.58
C ASP A 15 -64.57 45.48 -38.88
N PRO A 16 -63.73 45.24 -39.91
CA PRO A 16 -64.21 44.81 -41.22
C PRO A 16 -64.86 43.42 -41.18
N THR A 17 -64.56 42.59 -40.16
CA THR A 17 -65.17 41.27 -39.99
C THR A 17 -66.62 41.40 -39.56
N ASN A 18 -66.85 42.24 -38.55
CA ASN A 18 -68.18 42.51 -38.04
C ASN A 18 -69.02 43.31 -39.05
N GLU A 19 -68.39 44.17 -39.84
CA GLU A 19 -69.04 44.89 -40.95
C GLU A 19 -69.52 43.93 -42.04
N ALA A 20 -68.67 42.97 -42.45
CA ALA A 20 -69.04 41.96 -43.44
C ALA A 20 -70.20 41.08 -42.97
N ILE A 21 -70.17 40.64 -41.70
CA ILE A 21 -71.23 39.83 -41.08
C ILE A 21 -72.53 40.65 -40.96
N ALA A 22 -72.45 41.94 -40.61
CA ALA A 22 -73.63 42.80 -40.56
C ALA A 22 -74.28 42.95 -41.93
N HIS A 23 -73.49 43.14 -42.99
CA HIS A 23 -73.97 43.19 -44.36
C HIS A 23 -74.57 41.85 -44.83
N LEU A 24 -74.01 40.72 -44.40
CA LEU A 24 -74.59 39.40 -44.63
C LEU A 24 -76.01 39.28 -44.03
N TYR A 25 -76.16 39.67 -42.76
CA TYR A 25 -77.46 39.62 -42.09
C TYR A 25 -78.47 40.62 -42.69
N LEU A 26 -78.01 41.81 -43.09
CA LEU A 26 -78.86 42.77 -43.81
C LEU A 26 -79.33 42.20 -45.15
N GLY A 27 -78.46 41.56 -45.92
CA GLY A 27 -78.83 40.92 -47.19
C GLY A 27 -79.94 39.88 -47.01
N ARG A 28 -79.82 39.05 -45.97
CA ARG A 28 -80.85 38.07 -45.60
C ARG A 28 -82.17 38.72 -45.19
N MET A 29 -82.11 39.75 -44.35
CA MET A 29 -83.32 40.45 -43.92
C MET A 29 -84.06 41.11 -45.09
N TYR A 30 -83.34 41.77 -46.00
CA TYR A 30 -83.95 42.40 -47.18
C TYR A 30 -84.57 41.35 -48.11
N SER A 31 -83.93 40.19 -48.23
CA SER A 31 -84.48 39.05 -48.97
C SER A 31 -85.79 38.52 -48.37
N GLU A 32 -85.85 38.36 -47.05
CA GLU A 32 -87.05 37.88 -46.34
C GLU A 32 -88.24 38.85 -46.46
N VAL A 33 -87.98 40.15 -46.65
CA VAL A 33 -88.99 41.20 -46.84
C VAL A 33 -89.34 41.41 -48.34
N GLY A 34 -88.65 40.73 -49.26
CA GLY A 34 -88.88 40.82 -50.71
C GLY A 34 -88.24 42.04 -51.39
N GLU A 35 -87.33 42.76 -50.70
CA GLU A 35 -86.56 43.87 -51.26
C GLU A 35 -85.25 43.36 -51.89
N TRP A 36 -85.36 42.71 -53.05
CA TRP A 36 -84.25 41.99 -53.70
C TRP A 36 -83.04 42.87 -54.09
N SER A 37 -83.26 44.13 -54.48
CA SER A 37 -82.18 45.06 -54.84
C SER A 37 -81.31 45.47 -53.64
N CYS A 38 -81.95 45.70 -52.48
CA CYS A 38 -81.27 45.99 -51.21
C CYS A 38 -80.51 44.77 -50.69
N SER A 39 -81.07 43.58 -50.90
CA SER A 39 -80.43 42.30 -50.59
C SER A 39 -79.12 42.11 -51.35
N ASP A 40 -79.18 42.17 -52.69
CA ASP A 40 -78.02 41.97 -53.57
C ASP A 40 -76.89 42.97 -53.26
N SER A 41 -77.25 44.24 -53.03
CA SER A 41 -76.28 45.27 -52.63
C SER A 41 -75.59 44.95 -51.30
N SER A 42 -76.35 44.45 -50.32
CA SER A 42 -75.81 44.09 -49.00
C SER A 42 -74.91 42.86 -49.08
N TYR A 43 -75.30 41.83 -49.84
CA TYR A 43 -74.45 40.66 -50.03
C TYR A 43 -73.18 40.96 -50.81
N ARG A 44 -73.22 41.83 -51.84
CA ARG A 44 -72.02 42.26 -52.57
C ARG A 44 -71.00 42.94 -51.66
N LYS A 45 -71.46 43.78 -50.72
CA LYS A 45 -70.58 44.43 -49.74
C LYS A 45 -69.93 43.42 -48.79
N ALA A 46 -70.71 42.44 -48.30
CA ALA A 46 -70.17 41.37 -47.46
C ALA A 46 -69.13 40.51 -48.21
N ILE A 47 -69.33 40.25 -49.50
CA ILE A 47 -68.37 39.52 -50.35
C ILE A 47 -67.08 40.33 -50.54
N ASP A 48 -67.17 41.62 -50.90
CA ASP A 48 -65.99 42.48 -51.10
C ASP A 48 -65.17 42.63 -49.82
N LEU A 49 -65.83 42.81 -48.67
CA LEU A 49 -65.15 42.85 -47.38
C LEU A 49 -64.48 41.50 -47.06
N ALA A 50 -65.17 40.38 -47.28
CA ALA A 50 -64.59 39.05 -47.07
C ALA A 50 -63.40 38.78 -48.01
N GLU A 51 -63.39 39.32 -49.23
CA GLU A 51 -62.25 39.25 -50.16
C GLU A 51 -61.05 40.06 -49.67
N ARG A 52 -61.27 41.30 -49.23
CA ARG A 52 -60.22 42.19 -48.72
C ARG A 52 -59.57 41.66 -47.45
N MET A 53 -60.35 41.00 -46.59
CA MET A 53 -59.84 40.36 -45.38
C MET A 53 -59.20 38.99 -45.64
N HIS A 54 -59.24 38.50 -46.88
CA HIS A 54 -58.88 37.12 -47.23
C HIS A 54 -59.62 36.08 -46.38
N TYR A 55 -60.84 36.40 -45.92
CA TYR A 55 -61.63 35.59 -45.00
C TYR A 55 -62.53 34.63 -45.79
N PHE A 56 -61.88 33.58 -46.28
CA PHE A 56 -62.42 32.69 -47.31
C PHE A 56 -63.77 32.08 -46.95
N ASP A 57 -63.92 31.57 -45.72
CA ASP A 57 -65.13 30.84 -45.29
C ASP A 57 -66.38 31.73 -45.29
N LEU A 58 -66.24 32.98 -44.81
CA LEU A 58 -67.34 33.95 -44.84
C LEU A 58 -67.73 34.29 -46.28
N ARG A 59 -66.74 34.44 -47.17
CA ARG A 59 -67.00 34.71 -48.59
C ARG A 59 -67.83 33.60 -49.24
N VAL A 60 -67.48 32.33 -48.99
CA VAL A 60 -68.25 31.18 -49.49
C VAL A 60 -69.67 31.19 -48.93
N GLY A 61 -69.81 31.35 -47.60
CA GLY A 61 -71.12 31.37 -46.95
C GLY A 61 -72.02 32.49 -47.46
N VAL A 62 -71.47 33.69 -47.67
CA VAL A 62 -72.21 34.84 -48.21
C VAL A 62 -72.64 34.60 -49.66
N GLN A 63 -71.79 34.03 -50.50
CA GLN A 63 -72.14 33.74 -51.90
C GLN A 63 -73.26 32.71 -52.04
N LEU A 64 -73.26 31.67 -51.20
CA LEU A 64 -74.33 30.65 -51.18
C LEU A 64 -75.66 31.26 -50.75
N LEU A 65 -75.66 32.07 -49.68
CA LEU A 65 -76.86 32.76 -49.21
C LEU A 65 -77.35 33.80 -50.22
N ALA A 66 -76.46 34.58 -50.82
CA ALA A 66 -76.84 35.52 -51.88
C ALA A 66 -77.53 34.81 -53.04
N HIS A 67 -77.07 33.61 -53.38
CA HIS A 67 -77.63 32.82 -54.47
C HIS A 67 -79.01 32.23 -54.16
N GLU A 68 -79.19 31.65 -52.97
CA GLU A 68 -80.48 31.07 -52.53
C GLU A 68 -81.58 32.13 -52.45
N TYR A 69 -81.21 33.35 -52.09
CA TYR A 69 -82.18 34.39 -51.79
C TYR A 69 -82.35 35.47 -52.89
N SER A 70 -81.42 35.74 -53.81
CA SER A 70 -81.52 36.97 -54.63
C SER A 70 -82.27 36.89 -55.98
N ALA A 71 -82.54 35.71 -56.58
CA ALA A 71 -83.49 35.50 -57.71
C ALA A 71 -83.38 34.08 -58.31
N PRO A 72 -84.49 33.49 -58.84
CA PRO A 72 -84.50 32.10 -59.34
C PRO A 72 -83.70 31.81 -60.63
N ASP A 73 -83.31 32.79 -61.46
CA ASP A 73 -82.77 32.52 -62.81
C ASP A 73 -81.26 32.85 -63.03
N GLN A 74 -80.41 32.83 -62.00
CA GLN A 74 -78.95 33.10 -62.14
C GLN A 74 -78.00 31.98 -61.66
N LEU A 75 -78.47 30.72 -61.64
CA LEU A 75 -77.73 29.52 -61.25
C LEU A 75 -76.34 29.38 -61.90
N ASN A 76 -76.22 29.71 -63.19
CA ASN A 76 -74.98 29.53 -63.96
C ASN A 76 -73.88 30.56 -63.64
N ALA A 77 -74.24 31.71 -63.08
CA ALA A 77 -73.27 32.72 -62.66
C ALA A 77 -72.72 32.39 -61.25
N ALA A 78 -73.57 31.86 -60.37
CA ALA A 78 -73.19 31.38 -59.05
C ALA A 78 -72.27 30.15 -59.13
N LEU A 79 -72.61 29.16 -59.96
CA LEU A 79 -71.78 27.96 -60.17
C LEU A 79 -70.36 28.28 -60.64
N ARG A 80 -70.20 29.23 -61.57
CA ARG A 80 -68.87 29.65 -62.05
C ARG A 80 -68.03 30.32 -60.96
N ARG A 81 -68.65 31.11 -60.09
CA ARG A 81 -67.95 31.74 -58.95
C ARG A 81 -67.55 30.72 -57.90
N ILE A 82 -68.45 29.78 -57.57
CA ILE A 82 -68.17 28.67 -56.63
C ILE A 82 -67.01 27.81 -57.15
N GLN A 83 -67.00 27.48 -58.45
CA GLN A 83 -65.93 26.68 -59.06
C GLN A 83 -64.56 27.36 -58.97
N GLY A 84 -64.47 28.66 -59.34
CA GLY A 84 -63.22 29.42 -59.20
C GLY A 84 -62.77 29.59 -57.75
N MET A 85 -63.68 29.49 -56.79
CA MET A 85 -63.37 29.58 -55.36
C MET A 85 -62.83 28.27 -54.79
N SER A 86 -63.31 27.11 -55.26
CA SER A 86 -62.80 25.80 -54.85
C SER A 86 -61.31 25.64 -55.19
N SER A 87 -60.88 26.08 -56.38
CA SER A 87 -59.45 26.02 -56.75
C SER A 87 -58.56 26.89 -55.87
N VAL A 88 -59.08 28.02 -55.38
CA VAL A 88 -58.35 28.90 -54.46
C VAL A 88 -58.27 28.29 -53.05
N PHE A 89 -59.32 27.58 -52.63
CA PHE A 89 -59.32 26.82 -51.37
C PHE A 89 -58.27 25.69 -51.37
N ASP A 90 -58.19 24.94 -52.46
CA ASP A 90 -57.24 23.84 -52.60
C ASP A 90 -55.79 24.35 -52.54
N LEU A 91 -55.51 25.49 -53.17
CA LEU A 91 -54.19 26.14 -53.11
C LEU A 91 -53.86 26.67 -51.71
N TYR A 92 -54.81 27.32 -51.04
CA TYR A 92 -54.60 27.87 -49.70
C TYR A 92 -54.43 26.78 -48.63
N SER A 93 -55.25 25.72 -48.70
CA SER A 93 -55.14 24.58 -47.79
C SER A 93 -53.82 23.83 -47.98
N ALA A 94 -53.38 23.63 -49.24
CA ALA A 94 -52.06 23.07 -49.54
C ALA A 94 -50.92 23.92 -48.98
N GLN A 95 -50.99 25.25 -49.15
CA GLN A 95 -49.97 26.17 -48.64
C GLN A 95 -49.91 26.18 -47.10
N LYS A 96 -51.07 26.10 -46.44
CA LYS A 96 -51.14 26.03 -44.97
C LYS A 96 -50.59 24.71 -44.42
N MET A 97 -50.87 23.58 -45.09
CA MET A 97 -50.30 22.28 -44.71
C MET A 97 -48.77 22.27 -44.82
N ASP A 98 -48.21 22.84 -45.90
CA ASP A 98 -46.75 22.94 -46.09
C ASP A 98 -46.07 23.83 -45.02
N GLN A 99 -46.73 24.93 -44.63
CA GLN A 99 -46.24 25.77 -43.53
C GLN A 99 -46.28 25.06 -42.17
N GLU A 100 -47.31 24.25 -41.88
CA GLU A 100 -47.38 23.52 -40.61
C GLU A 100 -46.36 22.38 -40.54
N GLU A 101 -46.09 21.69 -41.65
CA GLU A 101 -45.09 20.62 -41.72
C GLU A 101 -43.65 21.14 -41.59
N THR A 102 -43.34 22.25 -42.25
CA THR A 102 -42.02 22.90 -42.11
C THR A 102 -41.78 23.41 -40.69
N PHE A 103 -42.80 23.95 -40.03
CA PHE A 103 -42.71 24.37 -38.63
C PHE A 103 -42.53 23.19 -37.67
N ARG A 104 -43.30 22.10 -37.83
CA ARG A 104 -43.20 20.89 -36.99
C ARG A 104 -41.82 20.24 -37.10
N SER A 105 -41.28 20.10 -38.31
CA SER A 105 -39.95 19.52 -38.52
C SER A 105 -38.83 20.40 -37.95
N ALA A 106 -38.96 21.73 -38.00
CA ALA A 106 -38.01 22.66 -37.40
C ALA A 106 -37.98 22.55 -35.87
N LEU A 107 -39.13 22.39 -35.21
CA LEU A 107 -39.23 22.19 -33.76
C LEU A 107 -38.53 20.89 -33.31
N ILE A 108 -38.79 19.79 -34.00
CA ILE A 108 -38.17 18.49 -33.71
C ILE A 108 -36.65 18.56 -33.88
N ARG A 109 -36.17 19.16 -34.99
CA ARG A 109 -34.72 19.32 -35.25
C ARG A 109 -34.04 20.18 -34.18
N LYS A 110 -34.65 21.30 -33.76
CA LYS A 110 -34.11 22.15 -32.68
C LYS A 110 -34.06 21.41 -31.34
N GLY A 111 -35.11 20.66 -31.01
CA GLY A 111 -35.15 19.82 -29.80
C GLY A 111 -34.06 18.75 -29.77
N LEU A 112 -33.84 18.07 -30.90
CA LEU A 112 -32.77 17.07 -31.05
C LEU A 112 -31.37 17.68 -30.83
N ILE A 113 -31.10 18.85 -31.41
CA ILE A 113 -29.80 19.52 -31.24
C ILE A 113 -29.55 19.89 -29.77
N ILE A 114 -30.56 20.45 -29.08
CA ILE A 114 -30.44 20.80 -27.65
C ILE A 114 -30.21 19.54 -26.81
N GLY A 115 -30.91 18.45 -27.11
CA GLY A 115 -30.73 17.16 -26.44
C GLY A 115 -29.32 16.60 -26.63
N LEU A 116 -28.78 16.64 -27.85
CA LEU A 116 -27.41 16.19 -28.14
C LEU A 116 -26.34 17.03 -27.43
N ILE A 117 -26.51 18.34 -27.36
CA ILE A 117 -25.62 19.23 -26.60
C ILE A 117 -25.68 18.88 -25.11
N GLY A 118 -26.88 18.67 -24.56
CA GLY A 118 -27.05 18.24 -23.18
C GLY A 118 -26.34 16.92 -22.87
N LEU A 119 -26.50 15.92 -23.73
CA LEU A 119 -25.81 14.63 -23.62
C LEU A 119 -24.28 14.81 -23.65
N MET A 120 -23.77 15.62 -24.58
CA MET A 120 -22.35 15.92 -24.69
C MET A 120 -21.83 16.55 -23.39
N LEU A 121 -22.52 17.56 -22.85
CA LEU A 121 -22.13 18.22 -21.60
C LEU A 121 -22.12 17.24 -20.41
N ILE A 122 -23.09 16.34 -20.32
CA ILE A 122 -23.13 15.31 -19.28
C ILE A 122 -21.90 14.40 -19.38
N THR A 123 -21.53 13.93 -20.58
CA THR A 123 -20.34 13.08 -20.74
C THR A 123 -19.05 13.79 -20.37
N VAL A 124 -18.94 15.09 -20.68
CA VAL A 124 -17.79 15.92 -20.28
C VAL A 124 -17.72 16.07 -18.75
N ILE A 125 -18.85 16.38 -18.10
CA ILE A 125 -18.93 16.51 -16.64
C ILE A 125 -18.59 15.17 -15.96
N CYS A 126 -19.13 14.05 -16.44
CA CYS A 126 -18.80 12.72 -15.94
C CYS A 126 -17.30 12.41 -16.12
N GLY A 127 -16.72 12.77 -17.26
CA GLY A 127 -15.29 12.65 -17.52
C GLY A 127 -14.43 13.46 -16.55
N LEU A 128 -14.81 14.71 -16.27
CA LEU A 128 -14.13 15.57 -15.30
C LEU A 128 -14.23 15.01 -13.88
N ILE A 129 -15.39 14.51 -13.47
CA ILE A 129 -15.57 13.88 -12.16
C ILE A 129 -14.72 12.61 -12.05
N TYR A 130 -14.71 11.79 -13.09
CA TYR A 130 -13.88 10.58 -13.14
C TYR A 130 -12.38 10.92 -13.06
N TRP A 131 -11.93 11.89 -13.85
CA TRP A 131 -10.55 12.36 -13.83
C TRP A 131 -10.15 12.91 -12.46
N TYR A 132 -11.00 13.75 -11.85
CA TYR A 132 -10.74 14.30 -10.51
C TYR A 132 -10.68 13.21 -9.43
N ARG A 133 -11.58 12.20 -9.49
CA ARG A 133 -11.53 11.05 -8.57
C ARG A 133 -10.25 10.25 -8.75
N ARG A 134 -9.86 9.97 -9.99
CA ARG A 134 -8.65 9.23 -10.32
C ARG A 134 -7.38 9.93 -9.82
N GLU A 135 -7.27 11.25 -10.02
CA GLU A 135 -6.16 12.06 -9.51
C GLU A 135 -6.05 11.97 -7.98
N LYS A 136 -7.19 12.03 -7.28
CA LYS A 136 -7.24 11.93 -5.82
C LYS A 136 -6.75 10.57 -5.31
N GLU A 137 -7.12 9.50 -5.99
CA GLU A 137 -6.64 8.14 -5.66
C GLU A 137 -5.13 7.99 -5.90
N GLN A 138 -4.60 8.57 -6.97
CA GLN A 138 -3.16 8.56 -7.24
C GLN A 138 -2.40 9.36 -6.18
N LEU A 139 -2.90 10.55 -5.82
CA LEU A 139 -2.29 11.38 -4.79
C LEU A 139 -2.30 10.68 -3.42
N ALA A 140 -3.36 9.95 -3.09
CA ALA A 140 -3.43 9.16 -1.86
C ALA A 140 -2.41 8.01 -1.85
N ARG A 141 -2.21 7.32 -2.98
CA ARG A 141 -1.18 6.26 -3.10
C ARG A 141 0.23 6.83 -2.95
N VAL A 142 0.52 7.93 -3.64
CA VAL A 142 1.82 8.61 -3.54
C VAL A 142 2.06 9.08 -2.12
N HIS A 143 1.05 9.68 -1.47
CA HIS A 143 1.17 10.09 -0.07
C HIS A 143 1.44 8.89 0.85
N GLN A 144 0.74 7.77 0.64
CA GLN A 144 0.96 6.55 1.41
C GLN A 144 2.37 5.96 1.20
N GLU A 145 2.87 5.95 -0.03
CA GLU A 145 4.24 5.52 -0.34
C GLU A 145 5.27 6.46 0.29
N LEU A 146 5.05 7.77 0.23
CA LEU A 146 5.92 8.76 0.84
C LEU A 146 5.97 8.59 2.37
N SER A 147 4.83 8.34 3.02
CA SER A 147 4.77 8.05 4.45
C SER A 147 5.55 6.80 4.81
N ARG A 148 5.38 5.71 4.04
CA ARG A 148 6.14 4.47 4.24
C ARG A 148 7.65 4.66 4.05
N LEU A 149 8.04 5.47 3.07
CA LEU A 149 9.45 5.78 2.83
C LEU A 149 10.05 6.60 3.98
N ARG A 150 9.30 7.56 4.52
CA ARG A 150 9.72 8.35 5.69
C ARG A 150 9.91 7.46 6.92
N GLU A 151 8.96 6.57 7.21
CA GLU A 151 9.09 5.62 8.32
C GLU A 151 10.33 4.74 8.16
N ARG A 152 10.59 4.24 6.94
CA ARG A 152 11.81 3.46 6.64
C ARG A 152 13.09 4.27 6.79
N GLU A 153 13.10 5.55 6.40
CA GLU A 153 14.26 6.41 6.63
C GLU A 153 14.51 6.61 8.12
N GLU A 154 13.46 6.89 8.89
CA GLU A 154 13.57 7.04 10.35
C GLU A 154 14.11 5.75 11.00
N GLU A 155 13.57 4.59 10.63
CA GLU A 155 14.04 3.29 11.09
C GLU A 155 15.51 3.05 10.74
N LEU A 156 15.91 3.31 9.50
CA LEU A 156 17.31 3.22 9.07
C LEU A 156 18.23 4.18 9.82
N THR A 157 17.77 5.39 10.15
CA THR A 157 18.56 6.34 10.93
C THR A 157 18.73 5.88 12.38
N LEU A 158 17.71 5.26 12.97
CA LEU A 158 17.76 4.67 14.30
C LEU A 158 18.71 3.46 14.32
N GLU A 159 18.62 2.57 13.32
CA GLU A 159 19.52 1.44 13.16
C GLU A 159 20.97 1.91 12.97
N HIS A 160 21.22 2.90 12.12
CA HIS A 160 22.55 3.49 11.96
C HIS A 160 23.07 4.08 13.27
N GLY A 161 22.21 4.76 14.03
CA GLY A 161 22.53 5.29 15.34
C GLY A 161 22.91 4.18 16.32
N HIS A 162 22.14 3.10 16.35
CA HIS A 162 22.40 1.94 17.19
C HIS A 162 23.69 1.22 16.80
N GLN A 163 23.90 0.99 15.50
CA GLN A 163 25.12 0.39 14.97
C GLN A 163 26.36 1.22 15.29
N LYS A 164 26.25 2.56 15.23
CA LYS A 164 27.35 3.46 15.61
C LYS A 164 27.70 3.36 17.09
N ARG A 165 26.70 3.25 17.97
CA ARG A 165 26.92 3.04 19.42
C ARG A 165 27.61 1.70 19.70
N LEU A 166 27.13 0.62 19.08
CA LEU A 166 27.75 -0.70 19.17
C LEU A 166 29.22 -0.66 18.72
N ARG A 167 29.53 0.02 17.61
CA ARG A 167 30.92 0.19 17.15
C ARG A 167 31.78 0.92 18.17
N GLN A 168 31.27 1.99 18.77
CA GLN A 168 31.98 2.72 19.82
C GLN A 168 32.23 1.85 21.06
N GLU A 169 31.24 1.06 21.49
CA GLU A 169 31.42 0.12 22.60
C GLU A 169 32.47 -0.94 22.28
N VAL A 170 32.46 -1.51 21.07
CA VAL A 170 33.47 -2.47 20.61
C VAL A 170 34.87 -1.84 20.60
N GLU A 171 35.00 -0.59 20.14
CA GLU A 171 36.28 0.13 20.19
C GLU A 171 36.76 0.37 21.62
N GLN A 172 35.88 0.80 22.52
CA GLN A 172 36.21 0.97 23.94
C GLN A 172 36.67 -0.35 24.59
N TRP A 173 35.97 -1.46 24.31
CA TRP A 173 36.38 -2.78 24.79
C TRP A 173 37.70 -3.21 24.18
N ARG A 174 37.94 -2.94 22.90
CA ARG A 174 39.21 -3.22 22.23
C ARG A 174 40.36 -2.46 22.87
N GLU A 175 40.19 -1.17 23.16
CA GLU A 175 41.19 -0.35 23.84
C GLU A 175 41.49 -0.89 25.24
N LYS A 176 40.46 -1.15 26.05
CA LYS A 176 40.61 -1.77 27.38
C LYS A 176 41.38 -3.09 27.30
N TYR A 177 40.99 -3.96 26.38
CA TYR A 177 41.65 -5.26 26.17
C TYR A 177 43.11 -5.12 25.75
N VAL A 178 43.42 -4.16 24.87
CA VAL A 178 44.81 -3.87 24.46
C VAL A 178 45.63 -3.36 25.64
N GLU A 179 45.09 -2.47 26.48
CA GLU A 179 45.77 -1.97 27.67
C GLU A 179 45.98 -3.07 28.73
N GLU A 180 44.98 -3.90 29.00
CA GLU A 180 45.13 -5.07 29.87
C GLU A 180 46.22 -6.03 29.36
N ARG A 181 46.24 -6.28 28.04
CA ARG A 181 47.27 -7.12 27.43
C ARG A 181 48.65 -6.51 27.55
N LYS A 182 48.80 -5.20 27.34
CA LYS A 182 50.07 -4.47 27.54
C LYS A 182 50.51 -4.53 29.01
N ALA A 183 49.60 -4.34 29.96
CA ALA A 183 49.89 -4.43 31.39
C ALA A 183 50.34 -5.83 31.79
N LYS A 184 49.63 -6.87 31.34
CA LYS A 184 50.00 -8.28 31.57
C LYS A 184 51.35 -8.62 30.93
N GLN A 185 51.63 -8.11 29.74
CA GLN A 185 52.93 -8.28 29.08
C GLN A 185 54.06 -7.58 29.83
N LYS A 186 53.84 -6.37 30.34
CA LYS A 186 54.80 -5.65 31.20
C LYS A 186 55.07 -6.43 32.49
N LEU A 187 54.03 -6.93 33.15
CA LEU A 187 54.16 -7.76 34.35
C LEU A 187 54.94 -9.05 34.06
N MET A 188 54.63 -9.75 32.96
CA MET A 188 55.33 -10.96 32.55
C MET A 188 56.82 -10.70 32.28
N ARG A 189 57.15 -9.58 31.62
CA ARG A 189 58.55 -9.16 31.41
C ARG A 189 59.26 -8.81 32.72
N ALA A 190 58.59 -8.14 33.64
CA ALA A 190 59.13 -7.82 34.96
C ALA A 190 59.36 -9.10 35.80
N GLN A 191 58.40 -10.03 35.79
CA GLN A 191 58.53 -11.34 36.44
C GLN A 191 59.62 -12.21 35.81
N ALA A 192 59.77 -12.19 34.49
CA ALA A 192 60.85 -12.90 33.80
C ALA A 192 62.24 -12.34 34.15
N LYS A 193 62.36 -11.01 34.30
CA LYS A 193 63.60 -10.37 34.78
C LYS A 193 63.86 -10.56 36.27
N ALA A 194 62.81 -10.68 37.08
CA ALA A 194 62.89 -10.89 38.52
C ALA A 194 63.05 -12.39 38.89
N ARG A 195 62.88 -13.31 37.93
CA ARG A 195 63.23 -14.72 38.11
C ARG A 195 64.77 -14.80 38.04
N PRO A 196 65.47 -15.08 39.15
CA PRO A 196 66.92 -15.13 39.12
C PRO A 196 67.40 -16.21 38.14
N GLU A 197 68.52 -15.97 37.47
CA GLU A 197 69.23 -16.92 36.59
C GLU A 197 69.49 -18.29 37.25
N MET A 198 69.36 -18.39 38.58
CA MET A 198 69.31 -19.63 39.37
C MET A 198 68.26 -20.67 38.93
N ALA A 199 67.17 -20.26 38.26
CA ALA A 199 66.12 -21.20 37.86
C ALA A 199 66.54 -22.12 36.69
N ILE A 200 67.54 -21.73 35.89
CA ILE A 200 68.06 -22.55 34.78
C ILE A 200 69.09 -23.56 35.31
N ASP A 201 69.94 -23.14 36.25
CA ASP A 201 70.94 -24.00 36.91
C ASP A 201 70.28 -25.05 37.83
N GLY A 202 69.20 -24.67 38.53
CA GLY A 202 68.35 -25.60 39.29
C GLY A 202 67.59 -26.64 38.46
N PHE A 203 67.44 -26.41 37.15
CA PHE A 203 66.72 -27.31 36.25
C PHE A 203 67.61 -28.42 35.70
N LEU A 204 68.81 -28.06 35.22
CA LEU A 204 69.83 -29.02 34.80
C LEU A 204 70.22 -29.95 35.96
N THR A 205 70.38 -29.41 37.18
CA THR A 205 70.70 -30.21 38.36
C THR A 205 69.60 -31.22 38.74
N MET A 206 68.33 -30.92 38.44
CA MET A 206 67.23 -31.84 38.74
C MET A 206 67.12 -32.99 37.71
N GLU A 207 67.37 -32.70 36.43
CA GLU A 207 67.44 -33.74 35.39
C GLU A 207 68.56 -34.74 35.68
N GLU A 208 69.74 -34.24 36.09
CA GLU A 208 70.86 -35.06 36.56
C GLU A 208 70.50 -35.86 37.82
N THR A 209 69.80 -35.26 38.78
CA THR A 209 69.36 -35.94 40.01
C THR A 209 68.39 -37.08 39.70
N ILE A 210 67.43 -36.88 38.79
CA ILE A 210 66.51 -37.93 38.33
C ILE A 210 67.29 -39.05 37.62
N ALA A 211 68.28 -38.72 36.78
CA ALA A 211 69.13 -39.70 36.12
C ALA A 211 69.97 -40.53 37.12
N GLN A 212 70.50 -39.90 38.18
CA GLN A 212 71.21 -40.59 39.26
C GLN A 212 70.29 -41.52 40.05
N LEU A 213 69.07 -41.08 40.38
CA LEU A 213 68.08 -41.90 41.10
C LEU A 213 67.64 -43.13 40.29
N ARG A 214 67.60 -43.03 38.94
CA ARG A 214 67.35 -44.19 38.06
C ARG A 214 68.50 -45.20 38.08
N ARG A 215 69.75 -44.73 38.17
CA ARG A 215 70.93 -45.62 38.22
C ARG A 215 71.10 -46.27 39.60
N LYS A 216 70.85 -45.52 40.68
CA LYS A 216 71.01 -45.98 42.06
C LYS A 216 69.88 -45.41 42.93
N PRO A 217 68.75 -46.14 43.05
CA PRO A 217 67.62 -45.71 43.85
C PRO A 217 68.01 -45.51 45.32
N ARG A 218 67.65 -44.35 45.88
CA ARG A 218 67.82 -44.03 47.30
C ARG A 218 66.65 -43.21 47.81
N ALA A 219 66.48 -43.16 49.13
CA ALA A 219 65.50 -42.29 49.74
C ALA A 219 65.67 -40.83 49.29
N LEU A 220 64.55 -40.21 48.93
CA LEU A 220 64.50 -38.80 48.56
C LEU A 220 64.68 -37.92 49.80
N ASN A 221 65.56 -36.94 49.71
CA ASN A 221 65.68 -35.90 50.74
C ASN A 221 64.54 -34.87 50.63
N GLU A 222 64.36 -34.04 51.64
CA GLU A 222 63.24 -33.08 51.68
C GLU A 222 63.27 -32.06 50.54
N ARG A 223 64.48 -31.65 50.10
CA ARG A 223 64.63 -30.73 48.97
C ARG A 223 64.16 -31.38 47.66
N GLU A 224 64.53 -32.64 47.41
CA GLU A 224 64.10 -33.42 46.24
C GLU A 224 62.59 -33.64 46.25
N ARG A 225 62.01 -33.97 47.41
CA ARG A 225 60.55 -34.15 47.57
C ARG A 225 59.76 -32.90 47.18
N GLN A 226 60.30 -31.72 47.49
CA GLN A 226 59.68 -30.44 47.13
C GLN A 226 59.99 -30.00 45.69
N ALA A 227 61.17 -30.34 45.17
CA ALA A 227 61.61 -29.95 43.82
C ALA A 227 60.94 -30.77 42.71
N ILE A 228 60.70 -32.07 42.91
CA ILE A 228 60.10 -32.97 41.90
C ILE A 228 58.77 -32.44 41.34
N PRO A 229 57.78 -32.04 42.17
CA PRO A 229 56.53 -31.51 41.67
C PRO A 229 56.68 -30.22 40.85
N VAL A 230 57.58 -29.32 41.30
CA VAL A 230 57.85 -28.03 40.65
C VAL A 230 58.52 -28.24 39.29
N TYR A 231 59.50 -29.16 39.23
CA TYR A 231 60.15 -29.56 38.00
C TYR A 231 59.13 -30.15 37.00
N LEU A 232 58.27 -31.07 37.45
CA LEU A 232 57.23 -31.67 36.61
C LEU A 232 56.23 -30.67 36.05
N ASP A 233 55.81 -29.68 36.84
CA ASP A 233 54.92 -28.62 36.34
C ASP A 233 55.58 -27.77 35.24
N ALA A 234 56.90 -27.56 35.35
CA ALA A 234 57.66 -26.83 34.35
C ALA A 234 57.92 -27.64 33.07
N VAL A 235 58.22 -28.95 33.15
CA VAL A 235 58.45 -29.79 31.95
C VAL A 235 57.19 -30.35 31.31
N SER A 236 56.10 -30.53 32.08
CA SER A 236 54.95 -31.34 31.67
C SER A 236 53.64 -30.56 31.72
N HIS A 237 53.55 -29.43 31.00
CA HIS A 237 52.34 -28.61 30.86
C HIS A 237 51.54 -28.44 32.18
N ALA A 238 52.24 -28.05 33.26
CA ALA A 238 51.64 -27.89 34.59
C ALA A 238 50.90 -29.15 35.11
N PHE A 239 51.46 -30.34 34.89
CA PHE A 239 50.87 -31.64 35.24
C PHE A 239 50.36 -31.76 36.68
N ILE A 240 51.20 -31.46 37.68
CA ILE A 240 50.83 -31.53 39.10
C ILE A 240 49.75 -30.49 39.43
N THR A 241 49.85 -29.29 38.86
CA THR A 241 48.83 -28.23 39.04
C THR A 241 47.49 -28.67 38.45
N ARG A 242 47.45 -29.19 37.22
CA ARG A 242 46.24 -29.73 36.60
C ARG A 242 45.68 -30.93 37.37
N LEU A 243 46.56 -31.80 37.89
CA LEU A 243 46.14 -32.98 38.66
C LEU A 243 45.49 -32.59 39.97
N ARG A 244 46.01 -31.56 40.65
CA ARG A 244 45.44 -30.98 41.87
C ARG A 244 44.09 -30.33 41.62
N GLU A 245 43.94 -29.58 40.53
CA GLU A 245 42.68 -28.91 40.19
C GLU A 245 41.58 -29.93 39.83
N ALA A 246 41.94 -30.97 39.07
CA ALA A 246 41.01 -32.03 38.71
C ALA A 246 40.67 -32.98 39.89
N ASN A 247 41.57 -33.12 40.86
CA ASN A 247 41.41 -34.04 42.00
C ASN A 247 41.79 -33.34 43.33
N PRO A 248 40.93 -32.44 43.86
CA PRO A 248 41.25 -31.64 45.05
C PRO A 248 41.48 -32.47 46.33
N ALA A 249 40.99 -33.71 46.37
CA ALA A 249 41.12 -34.62 47.52
C ALA A 249 42.52 -35.29 47.63
N LEU A 250 43.43 -35.07 46.68
CA LEU A 250 44.77 -35.66 46.71
C LEU A 250 45.68 -34.95 47.71
N THR A 251 46.30 -35.72 48.60
CA THR A 251 47.25 -35.18 49.58
C THR A 251 48.57 -34.75 48.94
N VAL A 252 49.45 -34.10 49.70
CA VAL A 252 50.82 -33.79 49.23
C VAL A 252 51.58 -35.07 48.85
N GLY A 253 51.45 -36.12 49.65
CA GLY A 253 52.09 -37.42 49.40
C GLY A 253 51.57 -38.11 48.14
N ASP A 254 50.25 -38.04 47.91
CA ASP A 254 49.64 -38.62 46.70
C ASP A 254 50.13 -37.92 45.43
N ARG A 255 50.33 -36.60 45.48
CA ARG A 255 50.87 -35.82 44.36
C ARG A 255 52.33 -36.15 44.07
N LEU A 256 53.15 -36.31 45.11
CA LEU A 256 54.54 -36.77 44.94
C LEU A 256 54.58 -38.18 44.34
N LEU A 257 53.72 -39.09 44.80
CA LEU A 257 53.59 -40.43 44.24
C LEU A 257 53.21 -40.39 42.76
N CYS A 258 52.21 -39.60 42.37
CA CYS A 258 51.85 -39.38 40.96
C CYS A 258 53.01 -38.80 40.14
N GLY A 259 53.79 -37.88 40.72
CA GLY A 259 54.98 -37.33 40.07
C GLY A 259 56.05 -38.38 39.81
N LEU A 260 56.35 -39.23 40.80
CA LEU A 260 57.32 -40.32 40.65
C LEU A 260 56.86 -41.36 39.63
N LEU A 261 55.57 -41.69 39.62
CA LEU A 261 54.94 -42.52 38.60
C LEU A 261 55.11 -41.88 37.21
N ARG A 262 54.80 -40.58 37.05
CA ARG A 262 54.97 -39.86 35.77
C ARG A 262 56.44 -39.87 35.29
N LEU A 263 57.39 -39.81 36.22
CA LEU A 263 58.83 -39.92 35.94
C LEU A 263 59.31 -41.33 35.63
N GLY A 264 58.45 -42.35 35.75
CA GLY A 264 58.74 -43.73 35.40
C GLY A 264 59.31 -44.59 36.53
N PHE A 265 59.21 -44.15 37.79
CA PHE A 265 59.62 -44.95 38.94
C PHE A 265 58.44 -45.82 39.39
N TRP A 266 58.45 -47.10 39.03
CA TRP A 266 57.33 -48.01 39.28
C TRP A 266 57.62 -49.01 40.41
N GLU A 267 58.85 -49.53 40.43
CA GLU A 267 59.30 -50.58 41.34
C GLU A 267 60.09 -49.99 42.52
N GLU A 268 60.77 -48.87 42.29
CA GLU A 268 61.67 -48.22 43.24
C GLU A 268 60.94 -47.33 44.26
N LEU A 269 59.62 -47.20 44.17
CA LEU A 269 58.81 -46.29 44.99
C LEU A 269 59.01 -46.51 46.49
N ALA A 270 59.13 -47.75 46.93
CA ALA A 270 59.36 -48.08 48.35
C ALA A 270 60.70 -47.51 48.84
N ILE A 271 61.75 -47.61 48.01
CA ILE A 271 63.09 -47.09 48.30
C ILE A 271 63.09 -45.57 48.26
N LEU A 272 62.51 -44.96 47.21
CA LEU A 272 62.48 -43.51 47.03
C LEU A 272 61.68 -42.80 48.14
N LEU A 273 60.55 -43.38 48.54
CA LEU A 273 59.71 -42.81 49.59
C LEU A 273 60.18 -43.19 51.01
N ALA A 274 61.13 -44.12 51.14
CA ALA A 274 61.60 -44.68 52.41
C ALA A 274 60.46 -45.31 53.24
N VAL A 275 59.63 -46.13 52.58
CA VAL A 275 58.49 -46.81 53.21
C VAL A 275 58.48 -48.29 52.82
N GLU A 276 57.81 -49.13 53.62
CA GLU A 276 57.64 -50.54 53.27
C GLU A 276 56.85 -50.72 51.95
N PRO A 277 57.16 -51.74 51.13
CA PRO A 277 56.42 -52.00 49.89
C PRO A 277 54.91 -52.16 50.09
N LYS A 278 54.49 -52.76 51.21
CA LYS A 278 53.06 -52.88 51.59
C LYS A 278 52.38 -51.51 51.76
N THR A 279 53.11 -50.52 52.24
CA THR A 279 52.62 -49.13 52.38
C THR A 279 52.43 -48.47 51.02
N VAL A 280 53.36 -48.70 50.07
CA VAL A 280 53.20 -48.21 48.69
C VAL A 280 51.95 -48.82 48.04
N SER A 281 51.70 -50.12 48.22
CA SER A 281 50.49 -50.76 47.66
C SER A 281 49.20 -50.16 48.22
N LYS A 282 49.15 -49.87 49.53
CA LYS A 282 48.02 -49.18 50.16
C LYS A 282 47.85 -47.75 49.62
N GLN A 283 48.96 -47.01 49.45
CA GLN A 283 48.93 -45.66 48.88
C GLN A 283 48.44 -45.66 47.43
N LYS A 284 48.90 -46.60 46.59
CA LYS A 284 48.39 -46.78 45.22
C LYS A 284 46.91 -47.13 45.20
N GLN A 285 46.43 -47.99 46.09
CA GLN A 285 45.00 -48.31 46.20
C GLN A 285 44.18 -47.05 46.54
N ARG A 286 44.58 -46.32 47.59
CA ARG A 286 43.92 -45.07 47.98
C ARG A 286 43.93 -44.03 46.86
N LEU A 287 45.06 -43.90 46.17
CA LEU A 287 45.19 -42.98 45.04
C LEU A 287 44.18 -43.31 43.94
N ARG A 288 44.00 -44.59 43.58
CA ARG A 288 43.01 -45.01 42.58
C ARG A 288 41.58 -44.63 42.96
N GLU A 289 41.22 -44.71 44.24
CA GLU A 289 39.89 -44.32 44.73
C GLU A 289 39.63 -42.82 44.63
N HIS A 290 40.67 -42.00 44.80
CA HIS A 290 40.60 -40.54 44.78
C HIS A 290 40.76 -39.91 43.39
N LEU A 291 41.15 -40.68 42.36
CA LEU A 291 41.27 -40.21 40.98
C LEU A 291 39.91 -40.27 40.26
N SER A 292 39.61 -39.27 39.43
CA SER A 292 38.32 -39.17 38.73
C SER A 292 37.97 -40.40 37.87
N GLN A 293 38.96 -41.05 37.24
CA GLN A 293 38.75 -42.19 36.34
C GLN A 293 38.83 -43.57 37.05
N LYS A 294 39.15 -43.61 38.34
CA LYS A 294 39.22 -44.83 39.18
C LYS A 294 39.82 -46.07 38.48
N PRO A 295 41.13 -46.06 38.15
CA PRO A 295 41.74 -47.16 37.43
C PRO A 295 41.67 -48.48 38.22
N ALA A 296 41.37 -49.59 37.53
CA ALA A 296 41.07 -50.88 38.17
C ALA A 296 42.29 -51.61 38.75
N ASN A 297 43.49 -51.38 38.21
CA ASN A 297 44.74 -52.02 38.62
C ASN A 297 45.93 -51.05 38.51
N ASP A 298 47.12 -51.50 38.96
CA ASP A 298 48.35 -50.70 38.90
C ASP A 298 48.70 -50.30 37.46
N THR A 299 48.55 -51.20 36.48
CA THR A 299 48.81 -50.89 35.06
C THR A 299 47.91 -49.76 34.54
N GLY A 300 46.62 -49.79 34.85
CA GLY A 300 45.67 -48.74 34.48
C GLY A 300 45.95 -47.41 35.18
N LEU A 301 46.46 -47.45 36.43
CA LEU A 301 46.91 -46.25 37.13
C LEU A 301 48.11 -45.60 36.42
N ILE A 302 49.07 -46.42 36.01
CA ILE A 302 50.26 -45.98 35.26
C ILE A 302 49.86 -45.33 33.94
N ASP A 303 48.98 -45.97 33.18
CA ASP A 303 48.51 -45.45 31.89
C ASP A 303 47.70 -44.17 32.03
N TYR A 304 46.86 -44.08 33.05
CA TYR A 304 46.14 -42.86 33.38
C TYR A 304 47.11 -41.71 33.64
N ILE A 305 48.09 -41.93 34.51
CA ILE A 305 49.08 -40.91 34.88
C ILE A 305 49.95 -40.51 33.68
N ARG A 306 50.24 -41.43 32.74
CA ARG A 306 51.02 -41.12 31.52
C ARG A 306 50.22 -40.31 30.48
N LYS A 307 48.89 -40.44 30.45
CA LYS A 307 48.02 -39.77 29.47
C LYS A 307 47.46 -38.43 29.95
N PHE A 308 47.45 -38.20 31.27
CA PHE A 308 46.99 -36.97 31.90
C PHE A 308 47.91 -35.76 31.60
#